data_AF-A0A931BDR2-F1
#
_entry.id   AF-A0A931BDR2-F1
#
_cell.length_a   1.000
_cell.length_b   1.000
_cell.length_c   1.000
_cell.angle_alpha   90.00
_cell.angle_beta   90.00
_cell.angle_gamma   90.00
#
_symmetry.space_group_name_H-M   'P 1'
#
loop_
_entity.id
_entity.type
_entity.pdbx_description
1 polymer ?
#
loop_
_entity_poly.entity_id
_entity_poly.type
_entity_poly.pdbx_seq_one_letter_code
_entity_poly.pdbx_strand_id
1 'polypeptide(L)'
;MWHGSWWRPRHRRPGPVRRRRTRETHVTDKPREPRQPREASEASEAGAAGPWLSLAEVEAIARDAHAQQVDKAGRPYVEHLEAVASRTASYGGDDAQVAAGWLHDAIEDDVLTLNWLASAALPQRTKDIVVALTKRTGEPLQDYAARILATPGAVTVKDADLSSNSAPDRLALLPDAALRARLTAKYDLTRRLIHPDTHNDTDKRPAPGTGADGDPDDATLLAGLDRESARARQAWHELARFTAGWAVEPGDMEWHEGHATYGPRVHALTQALTAVGAVTPAYAWTSFAEPVLAPDGTYTPGDAVRAATAVVRGERFCEGSIGTAWKSARLFAVVRALSDVSPVPAEAEPGTEVGGNGPRL
;
A
#
# COMPACT_ATOMS: atom_id res chain seq x y z
N MET A 1 14.44 -16.25 6.10
CA MET A 1 15.17 -15.56 7.20
C MET A 1 15.08 -14.07 6.93
N TRP A 2 14.36 -13.33 7.77
CA TRP A 2 14.17 -11.89 7.60
C TRP A 2 15.16 -11.15 8.51
N HIS A 3 16.18 -10.54 7.91
CA HIS A 3 16.99 -9.50 8.56
C HIS A 3 16.67 -8.17 7.86
N GLY A 4 16.10 -7.23 8.60
CA GLY A 4 15.81 -5.88 8.15
C GLY A 4 16.36 -4.85 9.11
N SER A 5 17.69 -4.82 9.27
CA SER A 5 18.41 -3.67 9.84
C SER A 5 18.82 -2.78 8.69
N TRP A 6 18.30 -1.56 8.62
CA TRP A 6 18.70 -0.55 7.64
C TRP A 6 18.49 0.84 8.27
N TRP A 7 19.43 1.76 8.46
CA TRP A 7 20.89 1.79 8.50
C TRP A 7 21.27 3.15 9.17
N ARG A 8 22.39 3.20 9.91
CA ARG A 8 22.95 4.43 10.53
C ARG A 8 23.93 5.15 9.58
N PRO A 9 23.89 6.48 9.41
CA PRO A 9 24.95 7.20 8.69
C PRO A 9 26.28 7.17 9.45
N ARG A 10 27.35 6.74 8.77
CA ARG A 10 28.73 6.86 9.25
C ARG A 10 29.18 8.33 9.22
N HIS A 11 29.42 8.93 10.38
CA HIS A 11 30.04 10.25 10.49
C HIS A 11 31.48 10.24 9.94
N ARG A 12 31.75 11.04 8.90
CA ARG A 12 33.11 11.46 8.54
C ARG A 12 33.56 12.53 9.52
N ARG A 13 34.70 12.32 10.18
CA ARG A 13 35.40 13.32 11.00
C ARG A 13 35.92 14.47 10.11
N PRO A 14 35.76 15.75 10.48
CA PRO A 14 36.52 16.82 9.84
C PRO A 14 37.95 16.88 10.38
N GLY A 15 38.93 17.02 9.47
CA GLY A 15 40.34 17.23 9.77
C GLY A 15 40.64 18.67 10.25
N PRO A 16 41.85 18.93 10.80
CA PRO A 16 42.14 20.16 11.51
C PRO A 16 42.39 21.32 10.54
N VAL A 17 41.62 22.40 10.67
CA VAL A 17 41.87 23.66 9.97
C VAL A 17 42.90 24.48 10.76
N ARG A 18 43.96 24.89 10.05
CA ARG A 18 45.11 25.65 10.56
C ARG A 18 44.72 27.05 11.03
N ARG A 19 45.31 27.45 12.16
CA ARG A 19 45.32 28.82 12.70
C ARG A 19 45.91 29.82 11.71
N ARG A 20 45.27 30.98 11.56
CA ARG A 20 45.93 32.25 11.24
C ARG A 20 45.57 33.29 12.31
N ARG A 21 46.60 33.96 12.81
CA ARG A 21 46.58 35.00 13.84
C ARG A 21 46.56 36.39 13.19
N THR A 22 46.15 37.37 14.02
CA THR A 22 46.25 38.83 13.90
C THR A 22 45.12 39.51 13.11
N ARG A 23 44.50 40.61 13.56
CA ARG A 23 44.98 41.69 14.44
C ARG A 23 43.92 42.16 15.44
N GLU A 24 44.43 42.64 16.57
CA GLU A 24 43.73 43.38 17.62
C GLU A 24 43.31 44.77 17.15
N THR A 25 42.12 45.21 17.57
CA THR A 25 41.85 46.63 17.86
C THR A 25 41.00 46.69 19.13
N HIS A 26 41.63 47.21 20.20
CA HIS A 26 41.01 47.61 21.45
C HIS A 26 39.93 48.68 21.19
N VAL A 27 38.71 48.46 21.68
CA VAL A 27 37.79 49.53 22.08
C VAL A 27 37.18 49.13 23.43
N THR A 28 37.14 50.13 24.30
CA THR A 28 37.04 50.10 25.76
C THR A 28 35.73 49.57 26.33
N ASP A 29 35.86 48.83 27.42
CA ASP A 29 34.83 48.28 28.29
C ASP A 29 34.15 49.38 29.16
N LYS A 30 32.83 49.29 29.31
CA LYS A 30 32.10 49.90 30.42
C LYS A 30 30.90 49.00 30.76
N PRO A 31 30.77 48.52 32.01
CA PRO A 31 29.81 47.48 32.38
C PRO A 31 28.38 48.05 32.44
N ARG A 32 27.41 47.30 31.92
CA ARG A 32 25.98 47.56 32.14
C ARG A 32 25.41 46.51 33.08
N GLU A 33 24.80 47.01 34.15
CA GLU A 33 24.21 46.30 35.28
C GLU A 33 23.12 45.29 34.89
N PRO A 34 22.88 44.25 35.72
CA PRO A 34 21.86 43.25 35.49
C PRO A 34 20.46 43.84 35.66
N ARG A 35 19.63 43.76 34.62
CA ARG A 35 18.21 44.12 34.70
C ARG A 35 17.45 43.03 35.46
N GLN A 36 16.88 43.40 36.59
CA GLN A 36 15.91 42.59 37.33
C GLN A 36 14.58 42.47 36.55
N PRO A 37 13.79 41.41 36.81
CA PRO A 37 12.62 41.04 35.99
C PRO A 37 11.46 42.03 36.19
N ARG A 38 10.73 42.33 35.12
CA ARG A 38 9.43 43.00 35.21
C ARG A 38 8.34 41.94 35.22
N GLU A 39 7.65 41.80 36.35
CA GLU A 39 6.39 41.09 36.43
C GLU A 39 5.21 41.98 35.99
N ALA A 40 4.24 41.29 35.37
CA ALA A 40 2.84 41.64 35.14
C ALA A 40 2.48 42.84 34.24
N SER A 41 2.09 42.52 33.00
CA SER A 41 0.79 42.97 32.50
C SER A 41 0.03 41.79 31.94
N GLU A 42 -1.00 41.37 32.67
CA GLU A 42 -1.97 40.35 32.31
C GLU A 42 -2.80 40.78 31.09
N ALA A 43 -3.00 39.84 30.16
CA ALA A 43 -4.30 39.47 29.58
C ALA A 43 -4.10 38.82 28.19
N SER A 44 -3.91 37.51 28.19
CA SER A 44 -4.43 36.62 27.15
C SER A 44 -4.61 35.25 27.79
N GLU A 45 -5.84 34.77 27.75
CA GLU A 45 -6.41 33.68 28.55
C GLU A 45 -5.53 32.42 28.62
N ALA A 46 -4.91 32.22 29.78
CA ALA A 46 -4.37 30.92 30.16
C ALA A 46 -5.57 29.98 30.39
N GLY A 47 -5.88 29.16 29.38
CA GLY A 47 -6.76 28.01 29.54
C GLY A 47 -6.31 27.18 30.75
N ALA A 48 -7.25 26.85 31.61
CA ALA A 48 -7.01 26.12 32.85
C ALA A 48 -6.08 24.92 32.63
N ALA A 49 -4.85 24.98 33.17
CA ALA A 49 -3.85 23.94 33.01
C ALA A 49 -4.30 22.66 33.74
N GLY A 50 -4.84 21.72 32.99
CA GLY A 50 -5.00 20.35 33.45
C GLY A 50 -3.62 19.71 33.75
N PRO A 51 -3.58 18.54 34.41
CA PRO A 51 -2.33 17.84 34.72
C PRO A 51 -1.61 17.27 33.48
N TRP A 52 -2.10 17.56 32.28
CA TRP A 52 -1.66 17.00 31.01
C TRP A 52 -1.16 18.10 30.09
N LEU A 53 -0.19 17.76 29.24
CA LEU A 53 0.24 18.62 28.14
C LEU A 53 -0.95 18.97 27.25
N SER A 54 -1.07 20.24 26.89
CA SER A 54 -1.99 20.72 25.88
C SER A 54 -1.59 20.23 24.48
N LEU A 55 -2.53 20.23 23.54
CA LEU A 55 -2.24 19.89 22.14
C LEU A 55 -1.13 20.76 21.53
N ALA A 56 -1.08 22.05 21.89
CA ALA A 56 -0.05 22.97 21.42
C ALA A 56 1.34 22.60 21.95
N GLU A 57 1.45 22.17 23.21
CA GLU A 57 2.72 21.69 23.77
C GLU A 57 3.15 20.36 23.14
N VAL A 58 2.20 19.44 22.92
CA VAL A 58 2.48 18.16 22.23
C VAL A 58 2.95 18.40 20.80
N GLU A 59 2.29 19.29 20.06
CA GLU A 59 2.71 19.71 18.73
C GLU A 59 4.13 20.28 18.76
N ALA A 60 4.41 21.25 19.63
CA ALA A 60 5.74 21.86 19.74
C ALA A 60 6.83 20.81 19.98
N ILE A 61 6.60 19.87 20.89
CA ILE A 61 7.52 18.76 21.16
C ILE A 61 7.75 17.89 19.92
N ALA A 62 6.69 17.52 19.21
CA ALA A 62 6.79 16.69 18.02
C ALA A 62 7.56 17.41 16.90
N ARG A 63 7.28 18.71 16.69
CA ARG A 63 7.98 19.54 15.70
C ARG A 63 9.48 19.66 16.03
N ASP A 64 9.82 19.90 17.29
CA ASP A 64 11.21 20.02 17.74
C ASP A 64 11.97 18.69 17.60
N ALA A 65 11.34 17.57 17.99
CA ALA A 65 11.95 16.24 17.88
C ALA A 65 12.28 15.85 16.43
N HIS A 66 11.39 16.19 15.48
CA HIS A 66 11.54 15.88 14.06
C HIS A 66 12.14 17.03 13.23
N ALA A 67 12.67 18.10 13.85
CA ALA A 67 13.07 19.33 13.17
C ALA A 67 14.10 19.16 12.05
N GLN A 68 14.94 18.11 12.12
CA GLN A 68 15.98 17.82 11.13
C GLN A 68 15.63 16.62 10.23
N GLN A 69 14.44 16.04 10.39
CA GLN A 69 14.00 14.88 9.62
C GLN A 69 13.34 15.31 8.31
N VAL A 70 13.71 14.61 7.24
CA VAL A 70 13.02 14.68 5.95
C VAL A 70 12.37 13.34 5.65
N ASP A 71 11.25 13.37 4.96
CA ASP A 71 10.57 12.16 4.52
C ASP A 71 11.26 11.54 3.29
N LYS A 72 10.69 10.43 2.80
CA LYS A 72 11.19 9.70 1.62
C LYS A 72 11.07 10.49 0.32
N ALA A 73 10.26 11.54 0.29
CA ALA A 73 10.09 12.47 -0.82
C ALA A 73 11.00 13.71 -0.69
N GLY A 74 11.81 13.80 0.37
CA GLY A 74 12.71 14.92 0.63
C GLY A 74 12.03 16.16 1.23
N ARG A 75 10.77 16.05 1.66
CA ARG A 75 10.03 17.14 2.30
C ARG A 75 10.26 17.14 3.82
N PRO A 76 10.11 18.29 4.51
CA PRO A 76 10.18 18.32 5.97
C PRO A 76 9.17 17.35 6.61
N TYR A 77 9.64 16.50 7.51
CA TYR A 77 8.79 15.46 8.12
C TYR A 77 7.59 16.04 8.87
N VAL A 78 7.74 17.26 9.39
CA VAL A 78 6.70 17.97 10.14
C VAL A 78 5.38 18.13 9.37
N GLU A 79 5.45 18.21 8.03
CA GLU A 79 4.26 18.30 7.19
C GLU A 79 3.44 17.00 7.20
N HIS A 80 4.10 15.85 7.41
CA HIS A 80 3.41 14.58 7.57
C HIS A 80 2.70 14.53 8.93
N LEU A 81 3.39 14.93 10.00
CA LEU A 81 2.82 14.98 11.35
C LEU A 81 1.57 15.88 11.40
N GLU A 82 1.65 17.07 10.80
CA GLU A 82 0.52 18.00 10.72
C GLU A 82 -0.66 17.41 9.94
N ALA A 83 -0.39 16.72 8.82
CA ALA A 83 -1.42 16.05 8.05
C ALA A 83 -2.10 14.92 8.85
N VAL A 84 -1.34 14.14 9.63
CA VAL A 84 -1.90 13.04 10.44
C VAL A 84 -2.74 13.58 11.59
N ALA A 85 -2.23 14.56 12.35
CA ALA A 85 -2.97 15.17 13.45
C ALA A 85 -4.26 15.86 12.95
N SER A 86 -4.17 16.66 11.88
CA SER A 86 -5.33 17.34 11.28
C SER A 86 -6.37 16.35 10.75
N ARG A 87 -5.94 15.28 10.06
CA ARG A 87 -6.86 14.25 9.55
C ARG A 87 -7.51 13.49 10.69
N THR A 88 -6.77 13.16 11.74
CA THR A 88 -7.31 12.50 12.94
C THR A 88 -8.47 13.30 13.54
N ALA A 89 -8.29 14.62 13.70
CA ALA A 89 -9.35 15.51 14.16
C ALA A 89 -10.54 15.52 13.17
N SER A 90 -10.27 15.62 11.86
CA SER A 90 -11.32 15.63 10.83
C SER A 90 -12.13 14.32 10.75
N TYR A 91 -11.52 13.19 11.18
CA TYR A 91 -12.17 11.89 11.26
C TYR A 91 -12.95 11.70 12.57
N GLY A 92 -13.11 12.76 13.37
CA GLY A 92 -13.83 12.73 14.64
C GLY A 92 -13.01 12.21 15.82
N GLY A 93 -11.68 12.14 15.68
CA GLY A 93 -10.79 11.81 16.79
C GLY A 93 -10.79 12.90 17.86
N ASP A 94 -10.73 12.48 19.12
CA ASP A 94 -10.61 13.40 20.27
C ASP A 94 -9.17 13.88 20.49
N ASP A 95 -8.96 14.79 21.46
CA ASP A 95 -7.65 15.36 21.78
C ASP A 95 -6.59 14.30 22.09
N ALA A 96 -6.97 13.17 22.72
CA ALA A 96 -6.02 12.12 23.03
C ALA A 96 -5.51 11.42 21.75
N GLN A 97 -6.38 11.26 20.75
CA GLN A 97 -6.03 10.73 19.42
C GLN A 97 -5.24 11.76 18.59
N VAL A 98 -5.62 13.04 18.64
CA VAL A 98 -4.88 14.12 17.95
C VAL A 98 -3.46 14.25 18.50
N ALA A 99 -3.30 14.23 19.83
CA ALA A 99 -1.99 14.18 20.48
C ALA A 99 -1.17 12.95 20.05
N ALA A 100 -1.82 11.79 19.94
CA ALA A 100 -1.14 10.59 19.44
C ALA A 100 -0.76 10.71 17.96
N GLY A 101 -1.56 11.37 17.13
CA GLY A 101 -1.24 11.66 15.73
C GLY A 101 0.04 12.50 15.57
N TRP A 102 0.25 13.50 16.45
CA TRP A 102 1.50 14.25 16.49
C TRP A 102 2.72 13.41 16.87
N LEU A 103 2.54 12.40 17.73
CA LEU A 103 3.63 11.62 18.32
C LEU A 103 3.84 10.23 17.69
N HIS A 104 3.01 9.83 16.71
CA HIS A 104 2.85 8.43 16.32
C HIS A 104 4.14 7.75 15.87
N ASP A 105 5.03 8.48 15.18
CA ASP A 105 6.31 7.96 14.69
C ASP A 105 7.51 8.31 15.58
N ALA A 106 7.32 9.16 16.60
CA ALA A 106 8.45 9.71 17.34
C ALA A 106 9.31 8.64 18.03
N ILE A 107 8.68 7.53 18.45
CA ILE A 107 9.36 6.37 19.03
C ILE A 107 9.91 5.44 17.94
N GLU A 108 9.17 5.24 16.84
CA GLU A 108 9.60 4.37 15.73
C GLU A 108 10.84 4.93 15.02
N ASP A 109 10.93 6.25 14.90
CA ASP A 109 12.03 6.99 14.28
C ASP A 109 13.20 7.28 15.24
N ASP A 110 13.12 6.83 16.50
CA ASP A 110 14.15 7.01 17.52
C ASP A 110 14.47 8.50 17.84
N VAL A 111 13.50 9.41 17.63
CA VAL A 111 13.64 10.83 18.00
C VAL A 111 13.15 11.10 19.43
N LEU A 112 12.27 10.24 19.96
CA LEU A 112 11.87 10.17 21.36
C LEU A 112 11.97 8.72 21.85
N THR A 113 12.05 8.51 23.16
CA THR A 113 12.21 7.17 23.75
C THR A 113 10.94 6.69 24.45
N LEU A 114 10.78 5.37 24.58
CA LEU A 114 9.69 4.80 25.39
C LEU A 114 9.70 5.30 26.84
N ASN A 115 10.88 5.55 27.40
CA ASN A 115 11.00 6.12 28.75
C ASN A 115 10.49 7.56 28.81
N TRP A 116 10.78 8.36 27.78
CA TRP A 116 10.19 9.70 27.65
C TRP A 116 8.67 9.61 27.62
N LEU A 117 8.10 8.75 26.76
CA LEU A 117 6.65 8.57 26.64
C LEU A 117 6.01 8.13 27.96
N ALA A 118 6.66 7.21 28.69
CA ALA A 118 6.20 6.77 29.99
C ALA A 118 6.13 7.92 31.02
N SER A 119 7.15 8.78 31.03
CA SER A 119 7.27 9.92 31.95
C SER A 119 6.46 11.16 31.55
N ALA A 120 6.08 11.28 30.28
CA ALA A 120 5.37 12.46 29.77
C ALA A 120 4.02 12.64 30.48
N ALA A 121 3.66 13.90 30.72
CA ALA A 121 2.36 14.28 31.27
C ALA A 121 1.27 14.15 30.18
N LEU A 122 1.01 12.92 29.75
CA LEU A 122 -0.01 12.56 28.78
C LEU A 122 -1.01 11.57 29.41
N PRO A 123 -2.29 11.63 29.02
CA PRO A 123 -3.26 10.59 29.38
C PRO A 123 -2.75 9.20 28.94
N GLN A 124 -3.01 8.17 29.75
CA GLN A 124 -2.56 6.81 29.45
C GLN A 124 -3.06 6.33 28.08
N ARG A 125 -4.29 6.69 27.69
CA ARG A 125 -4.84 6.36 26.37
C ARG A 125 -4.00 6.90 25.21
N THR A 126 -3.47 8.13 25.30
CA THR A 126 -2.56 8.67 24.29
C THR A 126 -1.27 7.85 24.20
N LYS A 127 -0.69 7.50 25.35
CA LYS A 127 0.52 6.66 25.42
C LYS A 127 0.27 5.28 24.79
N ASP A 128 -0.86 4.65 25.11
CA ASP A 128 -1.24 3.34 24.58
C ASP A 128 -1.39 3.38 23.06
N ILE A 129 -2.01 4.43 22.51
CA ILE A 129 -2.13 4.61 21.05
C ILE A 129 -0.75 4.78 20.41
N VAL A 130 0.14 5.63 20.95
CA VAL A 130 1.50 5.81 20.40
C VAL A 130 2.28 4.49 20.44
N VAL A 131 2.22 3.76 21.55
CA VAL A 131 2.85 2.44 21.67
C VAL A 131 2.26 1.46 20.64
N ALA A 132 0.93 1.44 20.47
CA ALA A 132 0.27 0.59 19.49
C ALA A 132 0.72 0.88 18.05
N LEU A 133 0.90 2.15 17.71
CA LEU A 133 1.34 2.60 16.38
C LEU A 133 2.84 2.42 16.13
N THR A 134 3.66 2.36 17.18
CA THR A 134 5.09 2.04 17.05
C THR A 134 5.28 0.58 16.68
N LYS A 135 5.76 0.31 15.46
CA LYS A 135 6.01 -1.06 15.01
C LYS A 135 7.26 -1.64 15.67
N ARG A 136 7.15 -2.86 16.20
CA ARG A 136 8.31 -3.53 16.83
C ARG A 136 9.22 -4.16 15.76
N THR A 137 10.51 -4.19 16.04
CA THR A 137 11.49 -4.84 15.14
C THR A 137 11.13 -6.32 14.98
N GLY A 138 10.95 -6.76 13.73
CA GLY A 138 10.61 -8.15 13.41
C GLY A 138 9.13 -8.53 13.59
N GLU A 139 8.26 -7.60 13.98
CA GLU A 139 6.83 -7.85 14.16
C GLU A 139 6.13 -8.13 12.82
N PRO A 140 5.45 -9.29 12.68
CA PRO A 140 4.57 -9.55 11.55
C PRO A 140 3.52 -8.46 11.39
N LEU A 141 3.11 -8.17 10.15
CA LEU A 141 2.16 -7.09 9.89
C LEU A 141 0.78 -7.37 10.51
N GLN A 142 0.39 -8.63 10.57
CA GLN A 142 -0.86 -9.11 11.17
C GLN A 142 -0.88 -8.86 12.68
N ASP A 143 0.21 -9.18 13.38
CA ASP A 143 0.32 -8.97 14.83
C ASP A 143 0.32 -7.47 15.17
N TYR A 144 1.01 -6.66 14.35
CA TYR A 144 0.97 -5.21 14.46
C TYR A 144 -0.45 -4.67 14.27
N ALA A 145 -1.17 -5.12 13.23
CA ALA A 145 -2.55 -4.72 12.99
C ALA A 145 -3.51 -5.16 14.10
N ALA A 146 -3.36 -6.38 14.61
CA ALA A 146 -4.14 -6.88 15.75
C ALA A 146 -3.94 -6.02 17.01
N ARG A 147 -2.72 -5.53 17.24
CA ARG A 147 -2.42 -4.62 18.36
C ARG A 147 -3.05 -3.24 18.18
N ILE A 148 -3.09 -2.72 16.95
CA ILE A 148 -3.82 -1.49 16.63
C ILE A 148 -5.32 -1.68 16.89
N LEU A 149 -5.90 -2.76 16.40
CA LEU A 149 -7.33 -3.09 16.60
C LEU A 149 -7.70 -3.22 18.08
N ALA A 150 -6.82 -3.83 18.88
CA ALA A 150 -7.03 -4.01 20.32
C ALA A 150 -6.90 -2.70 21.12
N THR A 151 -6.44 -1.60 20.51
CA THR A 151 -6.16 -0.34 21.21
C THR A 151 -7.21 0.73 20.87
N PRO A 152 -8.10 1.09 21.82
CA PRO A 152 -9.18 2.06 21.55
C PRO A 152 -8.68 3.41 21.05
N GLY A 153 -9.07 3.77 19.83
CA GLY A 153 -8.71 5.03 19.16
C GLY A 153 -7.49 4.96 18.24
N ALA A 154 -6.73 3.86 18.24
CA ALA A 154 -5.53 3.73 17.41
C ALA A 154 -5.86 3.57 15.91
N VAL A 155 -6.99 2.94 15.56
CA VAL A 155 -7.43 2.77 14.16
C VAL A 155 -7.60 4.12 13.46
N THR A 156 -8.28 5.09 14.09
CA THR A 156 -8.48 6.44 13.52
C THR A 156 -7.17 7.14 13.20
N VAL A 157 -6.19 7.05 14.11
CA VAL A 157 -4.86 7.65 13.90
C VAL A 157 -4.12 6.91 12.80
N LYS A 158 -4.23 5.57 12.75
CA LYS A 158 -3.62 4.77 11.67
C LYS A 158 -4.22 5.08 10.31
N ASP A 159 -5.53 5.31 10.23
CA ASP A 159 -6.18 5.73 8.99
C ASP A 159 -5.67 7.09 8.51
N ALA A 160 -5.51 8.05 9.43
CA ALA A 160 -4.95 9.36 9.12
C ALA A 160 -3.50 9.26 8.61
N ASP A 161 -2.67 8.43 9.27
CA ASP A 161 -1.32 8.07 8.83
C ASP A 161 -1.31 7.48 7.41
N LEU A 162 -2.07 6.41 7.18
CA LEU A 162 -2.17 5.76 5.87
C LEU A 162 -2.69 6.73 4.79
N SER A 163 -3.62 7.61 5.14
CA SER A 163 -4.17 8.63 4.22
C SER A 163 -3.13 9.69 3.85
N SER A 164 -2.30 10.11 4.80
CA SER A 164 -1.15 11.00 4.56
C SER A 164 -0.09 10.32 3.69
N ASN A 165 0.25 9.06 4.00
CA ASN A 165 1.24 8.28 3.27
C ASN A 165 0.82 7.91 1.83
N SER A 166 -0.47 7.70 1.59
CA SER A 166 -1.03 7.37 0.27
C SER A 166 -1.42 8.60 -0.57
N ALA A 167 -1.15 9.82 -0.12
CA ALA A 167 -1.53 11.03 -0.85
C ALA A 167 -0.82 11.07 -2.24
N PRO A 168 -1.55 11.31 -3.35
CA PRO A 168 -0.97 11.22 -4.70
C PRO A 168 0.21 12.15 -4.94
N ASP A 169 0.19 13.35 -4.37
CA ASP A 169 1.28 14.32 -4.43
C ASP A 169 2.54 13.83 -3.69
N ARG A 170 2.39 13.17 -2.54
CA ARG A 170 3.51 12.53 -1.82
C ARG A 170 4.06 11.32 -2.56
N LEU A 171 3.19 10.47 -3.10
CA LEU A 171 3.61 9.30 -3.88
C LEU A 171 4.30 9.71 -5.18
N ALA A 172 3.85 10.77 -5.86
CA ALA A 172 4.44 11.25 -7.11
C ALA A 172 5.89 11.74 -6.93
N LEU A 173 6.26 12.19 -5.73
CA LEU A 173 7.61 12.66 -5.41
C LEU A 173 8.61 11.52 -5.13
N LEU A 174 8.15 10.27 -4.98
CA LEU A 174 9.04 9.13 -4.80
C LEU A 174 9.70 8.75 -6.14
N PRO A 175 11.04 8.81 -6.25
CA PRO A 175 11.73 8.66 -7.52
C PRO A 175 11.72 7.22 -8.07
N ASP A 176 11.49 6.23 -7.21
CA ASP A 176 11.54 4.80 -7.55
C ASP A 176 10.12 4.22 -7.68
N ALA A 177 9.77 3.77 -8.90
CA ALA A 177 8.48 3.14 -9.19
C ALA A 177 8.26 1.82 -8.45
N ALA A 178 9.30 1.01 -8.24
CA ALA A 178 9.21 -0.24 -7.50
C ALA A 178 8.98 0.03 -6.01
N LEU A 179 9.64 1.05 -5.46
CA LEU A 179 9.40 1.52 -4.10
C LEU A 179 7.95 2.03 -3.93
N ARG A 180 7.45 2.83 -4.87
CA ARG A 180 6.06 3.29 -4.88
C ARG A 180 5.07 2.12 -4.84
N ALA A 181 5.19 1.18 -5.78
CA ALA A 181 4.31 0.01 -5.84
C ALA A 181 4.35 -0.82 -4.54
N ARG A 182 5.55 -1.05 -3.98
CA ARG A 182 5.71 -1.78 -2.72
C ARG A 182 5.07 -1.07 -1.53
N LEU A 183 5.22 0.25 -1.43
CA LEU A 183 4.62 1.04 -0.35
C LEU A 183 3.10 1.08 -0.47
N THR A 184 2.56 1.30 -1.67
CA THR A 184 1.12 1.24 -1.93
C THR A 184 0.54 -0.11 -1.51
N ALA A 185 1.13 -1.22 -1.97
CA ALA A 185 0.67 -2.56 -1.58
C ALA A 185 0.72 -2.81 -0.05
N LYS A 186 1.76 -2.30 0.62
CA LYS A 186 1.86 -2.36 2.09
C LYS A 186 0.73 -1.55 2.76
N TYR A 187 0.46 -0.33 2.30
CA TYR A 187 -0.56 0.54 2.87
C TYR A 187 -1.96 -0.04 2.68
N ASP A 188 -2.25 -0.59 1.50
CA ASP A 188 -3.52 -1.26 1.21
C ASP A 188 -3.72 -2.49 2.09
N LEU A 189 -2.70 -3.35 2.22
CA LEU A 189 -2.78 -4.51 3.11
C LEU A 189 -2.99 -4.09 4.57
N THR A 190 -2.31 -3.04 5.02
CA THR A 190 -2.49 -2.53 6.39
C THR A 190 -3.91 -2.04 6.61
N ARG A 191 -4.50 -1.29 5.66
CA ARG A 191 -5.88 -0.81 5.73
C ARG A 191 -6.88 -1.97 5.85
N ARG A 192 -6.68 -3.04 5.06
CA ARG A 192 -7.53 -4.25 5.15
C ARG A 192 -7.47 -4.92 6.52
N LEU A 193 -6.28 -5.01 7.11
CA LEU A 193 -6.08 -5.68 8.39
C LEU A 193 -6.66 -4.89 9.58
N ILE A 194 -6.71 -3.56 9.53
CA ILE A 194 -7.23 -2.72 10.63
C ILE A 194 -8.71 -2.36 10.50
N HIS A 195 -9.37 -2.77 9.42
CA HIS A 195 -10.82 -2.66 9.24
C HIS A 195 -11.44 -4.01 8.90
N PRO A 196 -11.30 -5.02 9.77
CA PRO A 196 -11.82 -6.35 9.52
C PRO A 196 -13.35 -6.32 9.39
N ASP A 197 -14.07 -5.40 10.04
CA ASP A 197 -15.53 -5.32 9.99
C ASP A 197 -16.09 -4.66 8.71
N THR A 198 -15.34 -3.77 8.07
CA THR A 198 -15.63 -3.38 6.67
C THR A 198 -15.41 -4.53 5.69
N HIS A 199 -14.70 -5.58 6.13
CA HIS A 199 -14.52 -6.86 5.46
C HIS A 199 -15.36 -8.00 6.09
N ASN A 200 -16.04 -7.80 7.21
CA ASN A 200 -16.88 -8.82 7.85
C ASN A 200 -18.28 -8.83 7.20
N ASP A 201 -18.62 -7.77 6.47
CA ASP A 201 -19.67 -7.79 5.45
C ASP A 201 -19.23 -8.56 4.18
N THR A 202 -17.94 -8.88 4.03
CA THR A 202 -17.47 -9.85 3.02
C THR A 202 -17.50 -11.31 3.50
N ASP A 203 -17.53 -11.55 4.81
CA ASP A 203 -17.71 -12.90 5.41
C ASP A 203 -19.20 -13.31 5.56
N LYS A 204 -20.12 -12.34 5.56
CA LYS A 204 -21.57 -12.57 5.35
C LYS A 204 -21.99 -12.46 3.90
N ARG A 205 -21.05 -12.16 3.00
CA ARG A 205 -21.28 -12.26 1.58
C ARG A 205 -21.24 -13.75 1.25
N PRO A 206 -22.33 -14.31 0.75
CA PRO A 206 -22.29 -15.69 0.31
C PRO A 206 -21.17 -15.80 -0.73
N ALA A 207 -20.48 -16.94 -0.78
CA ALA A 207 -19.25 -17.11 -1.55
C ALA A 207 -19.34 -16.38 -2.92
N PRO A 208 -18.28 -15.68 -3.38
CA PRO A 208 -18.31 -14.99 -4.66
C PRO A 208 -18.89 -15.92 -5.72
N GLY A 209 -19.88 -15.42 -6.48
CA GLY A 209 -20.61 -16.26 -7.44
C GLY A 209 -21.80 -17.07 -6.93
N THR A 210 -22.38 -16.72 -5.78
CA THR A 210 -23.65 -17.27 -5.30
C THR A 210 -24.88 -16.44 -5.63
N GLY A 211 -24.74 -15.20 -6.14
CA GLY A 211 -25.86 -14.37 -6.61
C GLY A 211 -26.55 -13.53 -5.53
N ALA A 212 -26.27 -13.77 -4.24
CA ALA A 212 -27.13 -13.31 -3.14
C ALA A 212 -26.79 -11.92 -2.56
N ASP A 213 -25.76 -11.26 -3.10
CA ASP A 213 -25.23 -9.94 -2.72
C ASP A 213 -25.24 -8.94 -3.90
N GLY A 214 -25.83 -9.30 -5.04
CA GLY A 214 -25.77 -8.53 -6.28
C GLY A 214 -24.52 -8.80 -7.12
N ASP A 215 -23.61 -9.68 -6.68
CA ASP A 215 -22.56 -10.28 -7.51
C ASP A 215 -23.23 -11.34 -8.40
N PRO A 216 -23.13 -11.30 -9.74
CA PRO A 216 -23.74 -12.33 -10.58
C PRO A 216 -23.20 -13.71 -10.18
N ASP A 217 -24.07 -14.71 -10.03
CA ASP A 217 -23.62 -16.05 -9.72
C ASP A 217 -22.73 -16.65 -10.84
N ASP A 218 -21.97 -17.69 -10.52
CA ASP A 218 -21.05 -18.32 -11.47
C ASP A 218 -21.79 -18.87 -12.69
N ALA A 219 -22.99 -19.42 -12.50
CA ALA A 219 -23.80 -19.90 -13.61
C ALA A 219 -24.16 -18.76 -14.58
N THR A 220 -24.50 -17.59 -14.07
CA THR A 220 -24.83 -16.38 -14.83
C THR A 220 -23.60 -15.87 -15.59
N LEU A 221 -22.44 -15.80 -14.94
CA LEU A 221 -21.20 -15.40 -15.59
C LEU A 221 -20.81 -16.36 -16.72
N LEU A 222 -20.89 -17.67 -16.47
CA LEU A 222 -20.51 -18.69 -17.43
C LEU A 222 -21.50 -18.81 -18.59
N ALA A 223 -22.78 -18.53 -18.36
CA ALA A 223 -23.80 -18.41 -19.40
C ALA A 223 -23.57 -17.20 -20.32
N GLY A 224 -22.91 -16.14 -19.80
CA GLY A 224 -22.52 -14.96 -20.58
C GLY A 224 -21.33 -15.17 -21.52
N LEU A 225 -20.60 -16.28 -21.40
CA LEU A 225 -19.49 -16.60 -22.30
C LEU A 225 -20.00 -17.01 -23.68
N ASP A 226 -19.52 -16.33 -24.71
CA ASP A 226 -19.81 -16.65 -26.10
C ASP A 226 -18.95 -17.84 -26.54
N ARG A 227 -19.59 -18.93 -26.95
CA ARG A 227 -18.93 -20.15 -27.45
C ARG A 227 -19.19 -20.41 -28.94
N GLU A 228 -20.13 -19.67 -29.52
CA GLU A 228 -20.77 -20.03 -30.79
C GLU A 228 -20.49 -19.03 -31.90
N SER A 229 -20.22 -17.76 -31.59
CA SER A 229 -19.92 -16.80 -32.65
C SER A 229 -18.59 -17.12 -33.34
N ALA A 230 -18.48 -16.78 -34.63
CA ALA A 230 -17.23 -16.99 -35.37
C ALA A 230 -16.05 -16.25 -34.72
N ARG A 231 -16.30 -15.06 -34.18
CA ARG A 231 -15.32 -14.26 -33.45
C ARG A 231 -14.89 -14.97 -32.14
N ALA A 232 -15.85 -15.49 -31.38
CA ALA A 232 -15.55 -16.18 -30.13
C ALA A 232 -14.80 -17.49 -30.38
N ARG A 233 -15.17 -18.27 -31.40
CA ARG A 233 -14.43 -19.50 -31.77
C ARG A 233 -12.95 -19.22 -32.04
N GLN A 234 -12.64 -18.17 -32.80
CA GLN A 234 -11.24 -17.77 -33.03
C GLN A 234 -10.56 -17.35 -31.72
N ALA A 235 -11.25 -16.58 -30.88
CA ALA A 235 -10.73 -16.13 -29.60
C ALA A 235 -10.46 -17.29 -28.62
N TRP A 236 -11.31 -18.32 -28.57
CA TRP A 236 -11.06 -19.51 -27.74
C TRP A 236 -9.80 -20.27 -28.18
N HIS A 237 -9.55 -20.39 -29.49
CA HIS A 237 -8.29 -20.96 -29.98
C HIS A 237 -7.08 -20.10 -29.60
N GLU A 238 -7.22 -18.77 -29.66
CA GLU A 238 -6.16 -17.86 -29.22
C GLU A 238 -5.85 -18.02 -27.73
N LEU A 239 -6.88 -18.10 -26.86
CA LEU A 239 -6.70 -18.37 -25.44
C LEU A 239 -6.02 -19.73 -25.19
N ALA A 240 -6.38 -20.77 -25.95
CA ALA A 240 -5.80 -22.11 -25.80
C ALA A 240 -4.26 -22.12 -26.00
N ARG A 241 -3.73 -21.26 -26.88
CA ARG A 241 -2.27 -21.10 -27.10
C ARG A 241 -1.53 -20.65 -25.83
N PHE A 242 -2.23 -19.97 -24.92
CA PHE A 242 -1.68 -19.53 -23.64
C PHE A 242 -1.88 -20.55 -22.52
N THR A 243 -2.28 -21.80 -22.79
CA THR A 243 -2.33 -22.85 -21.76
C THR A 243 -1.01 -23.63 -21.64
N ALA A 244 -0.22 -23.66 -22.73
CA ALA A 244 1.06 -24.35 -22.83
C ALA A 244 2.20 -23.54 -22.19
N GLY A 245 2.31 -23.58 -20.86
CA GLY A 245 3.42 -22.98 -20.11
C GLY A 245 3.43 -21.44 -20.13
N TRP A 246 3.56 -20.84 -18.95
CA TRP A 246 3.63 -19.38 -18.81
C TRP A 246 5.07 -18.88 -18.71
N ALA A 247 5.40 -17.84 -19.48
CA ALA A 247 6.61 -17.06 -19.32
C ALA A 247 6.38 -15.62 -19.78
N VAL A 248 6.98 -14.67 -19.05
CA VAL A 248 7.08 -13.26 -19.47
C VAL A 248 8.22 -13.14 -20.48
N GLU A 249 7.93 -12.64 -21.66
CA GLU A 249 8.91 -12.42 -22.72
C GLU A 249 9.28 -10.93 -22.85
N PRO A 250 10.49 -10.63 -23.38
CA PRO A 250 10.85 -9.27 -23.77
C PRO A 250 9.81 -8.69 -24.75
N GLY A 251 9.38 -7.46 -24.50
CA GLY A 251 8.37 -6.78 -25.33
C GLY A 251 6.92 -7.07 -24.96
N ASP A 252 6.63 -7.97 -24.00
CA ASP A 252 5.25 -8.19 -23.51
C ASP A 252 4.68 -6.92 -22.84
N MET A 253 5.52 -6.20 -22.11
CA MET A 253 5.15 -4.94 -21.46
C MET A 253 6.37 -4.06 -21.29
N GLU A 254 6.24 -2.80 -21.69
CA GLU A 254 7.25 -1.77 -21.48
C GLU A 254 6.62 -0.52 -20.88
N TRP A 255 7.38 0.18 -20.04
CA TRP A 255 6.98 1.48 -19.52
C TRP A 255 7.64 2.58 -20.32
N HIS A 256 6.84 3.48 -20.89
CA HIS A 256 7.31 4.66 -21.62
C HIS A 256 6.64 5.89 -21.01
N GLU A 257 7.45 6.81 -20.49
CA GLU A 257 6.98 8.10 -19.93
C GLU A 257 5.84 7.98 -18.91
N GLY A 258 5.82 6.89 -18.12
CA GLY A 258 4.79 6.65 -17.11
C GLY A 258 3.53 5.94 -17.63
N HIS A 259 3.50 5.55 -18.90
CA HIS A 259 2.44 4.72 -19.49
C HIS A 259 2.91 3.29 -19.75
N ALA A 260 2.04 2.33 -19.50
CA ALA A 260 2.27 0.94 -19.82
C ALA A 260 1.89 0.69 -21.28
N THR A 261 2.87 0.24 -22.06
CA THR A 261 2.64 -0.26 -23.42
C THR A 261 2.66 -1.78 -23.39
N TYR A 262 1.76 -2.38 -24.16
CA TYR A 262 1.55 -3.82 -24.17
C TYR A 262 1.91 -4.40 -25.53
N GLY A 263 2.74 -5.46 -25.50
CA GLY A 263 3.15 -6.18 -26.69
C GLY A 263 2.03 -7.00 -27.31
N PRO A 264 2.29 -7.60 -28.50
CA PRO A 264 1.29 -8.35 -29.24
C PRO A 264 0.67 -9.51 -28.45
N ARG A 265 1.44 -10.21 -27.60
CA ARG A 265 0.94 -11.33 -26.79
C ARG A 265 -0.10 -10.89 -25.75
N VAL A 266 0.20 -9.83 -25.02
CA VAL A 266 -0.72 -9.26 -24.02
C VAL A 266 -1.97 -8.68 -24.69
N HIS A 267 -1.79 -8.02 -25.84
CA HIS A 267 -2.91 -7.48 -26.61
C HIS A 267 -3.82 -8.60 -27.15
N ALA A 268 -3.24 -9.66 -27.72
CA ALA A 268 -3.98 -10.83 -28.21
C ALA A 268 -4.80 -11.48 -27.10
N LEU A 269 -4.20 -11.72 -25.92
CA LEU A 269 -4.89 -12.33 -24.79
C LEU A 269 -6.06 -11.46 -24.29
N THR A 270 -5.85 -10.16 -24.08
CA THR A 270 -6.90 -9.26 -23.56
C THR A 270 -8.05 -9.04 -24.56
N GLN A 271 -7.74 -8.98 -25.85
CA GLN A 271 -8.74 -8.98 -26.92
C GLN A 271 -9.52 -10.29 -26.95
N ALA A 272 -8.85 -11.44 -26.82
CA ALA A 272 -9.48 -12.74 -26.81
C ALA A 272 -10.41 -12.91 -25.59
N LEU A 273 -9.97 -12.53 -24.39
CA LEU A 273 -10.81 -12.50 -23.17
C LEU A 273 -12.07 -11.65 -23.37
N THR A 274 -11.94 -10.48 -24.02
CA THR A 274 -13.10 -9.63 -24.33
C THR A 274 -14.02 -10.28 -25.36
N ALA A 275 -13.45 -10.91 -26.39
CA ALA A 275 -14.20 -11.52 -27.48
C ALA A 275 -14.99 -12.77 -27.07
N VAL A 276 -14.52 -13.54 -26.08
CA VAL A 276 -15.27 -14.68 -25.51
C VAL A 276 -16.29 -14.25 -24.45
N GLY A 277 -16.38 -12.95 -24.13
CA GLY A 277 -17.30 -12.42 -23.12
C GLY A 277 -16.81 -12.52 -21.68
N ALA A 278 -15.54 -12.90 -21.44
CA ALA A 278 -14.97 -12.98 -20.08
C ALA A 278 -14.75 -11.59 -19.45
N VAL A 279 -14.69 -10.53 -20.25
CA VAL A 279 -14.73 -9.14 -19.78
C VAL A 279 -16.16 -8.62 -19.91
N THR A 280 -16.92 -8.66 -18.82
CA THR A 280 -18.38 -8.51 -18.85
C THR A 280 -18.88 -7.29 -18.07
N PRO A 281 -19.97 -6.62 -18.52
CA PRO A 281 -20.66 -5.62 -17.71
C PRO A 281 -21.51 -6.22 -16.59
N ALA A 282 -21.79 -7.53 -16.63
CA ALA A 282 -22.62 -8.20 -15.62
C ALA A 282 -21.98 -8.18 -14.23
N TYR A 283 -20.64 -8.15 -14.15
CA TYR A 283 -19.89 -8.01 -12.91
C TYR A 283 -19.54 -6.55 -12.66
N ALA A 284 -20.08 -5.97 -11.58
CA ALA A 284 -19.78 -4.61 -11.15
C ALA A 284 -18.41 -4.54 -10.45
N TRP A 285 -17.34 -4.69 -11.22
CA TRP A 285 -15.96 -4.85 -10.74
C TRP A 285 -15.43 -3.74 -9.81
N THR A 286 -16.01 -2.53 -9.83
CA THR A 286 -15.67 -1.44 -8.89
C THR A 286 -16.28 -1.61 -7.51
N SER A 287 -17.36 -2.39 -7.42
CA SER A 287 -18.16 -2.59 -6.22
C SER A 287 -17.80 -3.88 -5.50
N PHE A 288 -16.98 -4.73 -6.11
CA PHE A 288 -16.61 -6.03 -5.58
C PHE A 288 -15.09 -6.19 -5.57
N ALA A 289 -14.57 -6.84 -4.53
CA ALA A 289 -13.15 -7.16 -4.44
C ALA A 289 -12.76 -8.14 -5.56
N GLU A 290 -11.59 -7.91 -6.14
CA GLU A 290 -11.02 -8.84 -7.12
C GLU A 290 -10.79 -10.23 -6.49
N PRO A 291 -11.13 -11.33 -7.19
CA PRO A 291 -10.91 -12.68 -6.69
C PRO A 291 -9.46 -12.97 -6.35
N VAL A 292 -9.26 -13.61 -5.20
CA VAL A 292 -7.94 -14.05 -4.73
C VAL A 292 -7.63 -15.40 -5.34
N LEU A 293 -6.41 -15.56 -5.87
CA LEU A 293 -5.91 -16.85 -6.33
C LEU A 293 -5.93 -17.86 -5.19
N ALA A 294 -6.40 -19.07 -5.48
CA ALA A 294 -6.27 -20.18 -4.54
C ALA A 294 -4.77 -20.46 -4.24
N PRO A 295 -4.45 -21.07 -3.08
CA PRO A 295 -3.06 -21.34 -2.69
C PRO A 295 -2.26 -22.17 -3.71
N ASP A 296 -2.94 -22.95 -4.54
CA ASP A 296 -2.37 -23.74 -5.63
C ASP A 296 -2.16 -22.94 -6.93
N GLY A 297 -2.47 -21.65 -6.93
CA GLY A 297 -2.32 -20.75 -8.06
C GLY A 297 -3.43 -20.86 -9.10
N THR A 298 -4.62 -21.36 -8.72
CA THR A 298 -5.77 -21.53 -9.63
C THR A 298 -6.93 -20.58 -9.33
N TYR A 299 -7.81 -20.44 -10.32
CA TYR A 299 -9.12 -19.80 -10.20
C TYR A 299 -10.22 -20.82 -10.53
N THR A 300 -11.42 -20.63 -9.97
CA THR A 300 -12.63 -21.25 -10.54
C THR A 300 -12.96 -20.56 -11.87
N PRO A 301 -13.73 -21.19 -12.78
CA PRO A 301 -14.15 -20.54 -14.02
C PRO A 301 -14.93 -19.23 -13.80
N GLY A 302 -15.75 -19.14 -12.74
CA GLY A 302 -16.48 -17.92 -12.38
C GLY A 302 -15.55 -16.80 -11.89
N ASP A 303 -14.63 -17.13 -10.97
CA ASP A 303 -13.61 -16.19 -10.51
C ASP A 303 -12.69 -15.72 -11.63
N ALA A 304 -12.41 -16.59 -12.62
CA ALA A 304 -11.64 -16.21 -13.79
C ALA A 304 -12.34 -15.10 -14.60
N VAL A 305 -13.66 -15.16 -14.77
CA VAL A 305 -14.45 -14.11 -15.44
C VAL A 305 -14.43 -12.80 -14.63
N ARG A 306 -14.56 -12.89 -13.29
CA ARG A 306 -14.47 -11.71 -12.40
C ARG A 306 -13.08 -11.06 -12.46
N ALA A 307 -12.02 -11.86 -12.36
CA ALA A 307 -10.63 -11.40 -12.44
C ALA A 307 -10.30 -10.81 -13.82
N ALA A 308 -10.70 -11.47 -14.91
CA ALA A 308 -10.55 -10.93 -16.27
C ALA A 308 -11.22 -9.56 -16.41
N THR A 309 -12.45 -9.43 -15.91
CA THR A 309 -13.21 -8.17 -15.94
C THR A 309 -12.52 -7.07 -15.13
N ALA A 310 -12.10 -7.36 -13.90
CA ALA A 310 -11.43 -6.40 -13.03
C ALA A 310 -10.09 -5.92 -13.62
N VAL A 311 -9.26 -6.84 -14.10
CA VAL A 311 -7.94 -6.52 -14.68
C VAL A 311 -8.07 -5.69 -15.95
N VAL A 312 -8.91 -6.12 -16.91
CA VAL A 312 -8.99 -5.47 -18.22
C VAL A 312 -9.74 -4.13 -18.15
N ARG A 313 -10.82 -4.02 -17.36
CA ARG A 313 -11.53 -2.74 -17.19
C ARG A 313 -10.79 -1.80 -16.26
N GLY A 314 -10.07 -2.32 -15.26
CA GLY A 314 -9.25 -1.57 -14.32
C GLY A 314 -8.10 -0.81 -14.98
N GLU A 315 -7.55 -1.31 -16.09
CA GLU A 315 -6.50 -0.62 -16.86
C GLU A 315 -6.88 0.82 -17.25
N ARG A 316 -8.17 1.08 -17.50
CA ARG A 316 -8.65 2.42 -17.86
C ARG A 316 -8.55 3.44 -16.73
N PHE A 317 -8.39 2.97 -15.50
CA PHE A 317 -8.38 3.77 -14.28
C PHE A 317 -7.02 3.70 -13.57
N CYS A 318 -6.29 2.59 -13.73
CA CYS A 318 -4.99 2.33 -13.13
C CYS A 318 -4.03 1.79 -14.19
N GLU A 319 -3.09 2.64 -14.63
CA GLU A 319 -2.06 2.31 -15.61
C GLU A 319 -1.20 1.12 -15.13
N GLY A 320 -1.05 0.09 -15.95
CA GLY A 320 -0.21 -1.08 -15.63
C GLY A 320 -0.92 -2.22 -14.91
N SER A 321 -2.25 -2.21 -14.79
CA SER A 321 -3.05 -3.27 -14.15
C SER A 321 -2.92 -4.59 -14.91
N ILE A 322 -3.09 -4.58 -16.23
CA ILE A 322 -2.90 -5.72 -17.13
C ILE A 322 -1.46 -6.23 -17.04
N GLY A 323 -0.48 -5.32 -17.07
CA GLY A 323 0.94 -5.68 -17.00
C GLY A 323 1.34 -6.32 -15.66
N THR A 324 0.75 -5.86 -14.56
CA THR A 324 0.95 -6.45 -13.24
C THR A 324 0.37 -7.87 -13.19
N ALA A 325 -0.87 -8.04 -13.65
CA ALA A 325 -1.52 -9.35 -13.71
C ALA A 325 -0.82 -10.32 -14.67
N TRP A 326 -0.22 -9.81 -15.75
CA TRP A 326 0.63 -10.59 -16.65
C TRP A 326 1.88 -11.10 -15.95
N LYS A 327 2.64 -10.21 -15.29
CA LYS A 327 3.92 -10.52 -14.63
C LYS A 327 3.78 -11.46 -13.43
N SER A 328 2.63 -11.45 -12.76
CA SER A 328 2.35 -12.34 -11.63
C SER A 328 1.61 -13.62 -12.03
N ALA A 329 1.57 -13.98 -13.32
CA ALA A 329 0.87 -15.15 -13.86
C ALA A 329 -0.66 -15.19 -13.62
N ARG A 330 -1.28 -14.08 -13.21
CA ARG A 330 -2.72 -14.04 -12.89
C ARG A 330 -3.58 -14.17 -14.13
N LEU A 331 -3.23 -13.46 -15.21
CA LEU A 331 -3.93 -13.60 -16.49
C LEU A 331 -3.78 -15.01 -17.07
N PHE A 332 -2.68 -15.71 -16.78
CA PHE A 332 -2.51 -17.11 -17.17
C PHE A 332 -3.40 -18.05 -16.34
N ALA A 333 -3.52 -17.81 -15.03
CA ALA A 333 -4.46 -18.56 -14.20
C ALA A 333 -5.91 -18.37 -14.65
N VAL A 334 -6.28 -17.16 -15.09
CA VAL A 334 -7.58 -16.87 -15.73
C VAL A 334 -7.76 -17.75 -16.98
N VAL A 335 -6.79 -17.77 -17.90
CA VAL A 335 -6.86 -18.59 -19.12
C VAL A 335 -7.01 -20.07 -18.80
N ARG A 336 -6.21 -20.59 -17.84
CA ARG A 336 -6.29 -22.00 -17.43
C ARG A 336 -7.66 -22.36 -16.88
N ALA A 337 -8.22 -21.54 -16.00
CA ALA A 337 -9.56 -21.77 -15.46
C ALA A 337 -10.64 -21.71 -16.55
N LEU A 338 -10.52 -20.80 -17.53
CA LEU A 338 -11.44 -20.74 -18.67
C LEU A 338 -11.30 -21.93 -19.62
N SER A 339 -10.14 -22.60 -19.66
CA SER A 339 -9.95 -23.79 -20.49
C SER A 339 -10.84 -24.96 -20.07
N ASP A 340 -11.23 -25.04 -18.79
CA ASP A 340 -12.14 -26.07 -18.27
C ASP A 340 -13.56 -25.95 -18.82
N VAL A 341 -13.93 -24.77 -19.34
CA VAL A 341 -15.27 -24.47 -19.90
C VAL A 341 -15.20 -24.10 -21.40
N SER A 342 -14.04 -24.30 -22.01
CA SER A 342 -13.76 -24.00 -23.42
C SER A 342 -14.45 -25.01 -24.35
N PRO A 343 -15.00 -24.56 -25.49
CA PRO A 343 -15.48 -25.46 -26.54
C PRO A 343 -14.36 -26.08 -27.38
N VAL A 344 -13.12 -25.59 -27.24
CA VAL A 344 -11.94 -26.11 -27.95
C VAL A 344 -11.35 -27.27 -27.15
N PRO A 345 -11.22 -28.48 -27.74
CA PRO A 345 -10.63 -29.61 -27.04
C PRO A 345 -9.17 -29.33 -26.68
N ALA A 346 -8.73 -29.80 -25.51
CA ALA A 346 -7.33 -29.71 -25.12
C ALA A 346 -6.46 -30.41 -26.19
N GLU A 347 -5.50 -29.70 -26.77
CA GLU A 347 -4.59 -30.31 -27.74
C GLU A 347 -3.84 -31.45 -27.04
N ALA A 348 -3.93 -32.66 -27.59
CA ALA A 348 -3.14 -33.78 -27.13
C ALA A 348 -1.66 -33.42 -27.33
N GLU A 349 -0.86 -33.57 -26.27
CA GLU A 349 0.61 -33.53 -26.33
C GLU A 349 1.09 -34.19 -27.63
N PRO A 350 1.96 -33.54 -28.44
CA PRO A 350 2.49 -34.16 -29.65
C PRO A 350 3.20 -35.45 -29.24
N GLY A 351 2.52 -36.56 -29.50
CA GLY A 351 2.98 -37.89 -29.16
C GLY A 351 4.37 -38.08 -29.74
N THR A 352 5.31 -38.40 -28.85
CA THR A 352 6.60 -38.99 -29.17
C THR A 352 6.42 -39.97 -30.33
N GLU A 353 6.88 -39.58 -31.54
CA GLU A 353 7.13 -40.53 -32.60
C GLU A 353 8.22 -41.47 -32.10
N VAL A 354 7.82 -42.58 -31.50
CA VAL A 354 8.71 -43.71 -31.28
C VAL A 354 8.95 -44.30 -32.66
N GLY A 355 10.07 -43.90 -33.27
CA GLY A 355 10.65 -44.57 -34.43
C GLY A 355 10.87 -46.04 -34.12
N GLY A 356 9.93 -46.87 -34.56
CA GLY A 356 10.04 -48.33 -34.55
C GLY A 356 10.44 -48.84 -35.93
N ASN A 357 11.74 -48.76 -36.21
CA ASN A 357 12.34 -49.35 -37.40
C ASN A 357 12.55 -50.87 -37.20
N GLY A 358 11.65 -51.69 -37.76
CA GLY A 358 11.88 -53.12 -38.11
C GLY A 358 12.02 -54.14 -36.95
N PRO A 359 12.01 -55.47 -37.24
CA PRO A 359 12.46 -56.06 -38.50
C PRO A 359 11.44 -56.96 -39.23
N ARG A 360 11.85 -57.28 -40.47
CA ARG A 360 11.29 -58.29 -41.38
C ARG A 360 10.99 -59.63 -40.70
N LEU A 361 9.89 -60.24 -41.10
CA LEU A 361 9.83 -61.57 -41.72
C LEU A 361 8.54 -61.69 -42.55
#